data_AF-A0A8H4STX3-F1
#
_entry.id   AF-A0A8H4STX3-F1
#
_cell.length_a   1.000
_cell.length_b   1.000
_cell.length_c   1.000
_cell.angle_alpha   90.00
_cell.angle_beta   90.00
_cell.angle_gamma   90.00
#
_symmetry.space_group_name_H-M   'P 1'
#
loop_
_entity.id
_entity.type
_entity.pdbx_description
1 polymer ?
#
loop_
_entity_poly.entity_id
_entity_poly.type
_entity_poly.pdbx_seq_one_letter_code
_entity_poly.pdbx_strand_id
1 'polypeptide(L)'
;MAIQEYRDPSGPNDALASALGPNDHSSNLAAARAASVAAEKAKREAADKTASEFKAKAARDADDLATCRAEIVTLKAQLQEAQQLANTSKAQSSEARSTTEVLQHNLTTKSNELATARAEIENLKSNSSGLSNRVSELSSSKEQLQSQLNQRTAERDYNWSELNKRTSERDHNWSELQQRTSELDNGDVTVRQITWGGRDLTNDGNIARKVKERVRNGWGIPFSNDFFGCDPQPGTKKWGVVRFCRSRKVEGWEYEEKSSVP
;
A
#
# COMPACT_ATOMS: atom_id res chain seq x y z
N MET A 1 32.36 97.63 -29.56
CA MET A 1 33.84 97.51 -29.59
C MET A 1 34.20 97.29 -31.05
N ALA A 2 34.40 98.36 -31.84
CA ALA A 2 35.60 99.22 -31.92
C ALA A 2 36.72 98.50 -32.72
N ILE A 3 37.48 99.03 -33.70
CA ILE A 3 37.75 100.33 -34.34
C ILE A 3 38.64 99.89 -35.57
N GLN A 4 38.38 100.25 -36.84
CA GLN A 4 38.73 101.48 -37.58
C GLN A 4 40.12 101.47 -38.25
N GLU A 5 40.19 102.26 -39.33
CA GLU A 5 41.36 102.85 -40.02
C GLU A 5 41.98 102.13 -41.22
N TYR A 6 42.43 102.79 -42.30
CA TYR A 6 42.17 104.09 -42.94
C TYR A 6 43.11 104.13 -44.18
N ARG A 7 42.78 104.99 -45.16
CA ARG A 7 43.70 105.87 -45.91
C ARG A 7 43.89 105.60 -47.42
N ASP A 8 43.12 106.36 -48.21
CA ASP A 8 43.59 107.02 -49.44
C ASP A 8 44.59 108.15 -49.09
N PRO A 9 45.51 108.52 -50.01
CA PRO A 9 45.27 109.77 -50.75
C PRO A 9 45.82 109.81 -52.20
N SER A 10 45.08 110.53 -53.05
CA SER A 10 45.51 111.66 -53.90
C SER A 10 46.75 111.57 -54.82
N GLY A 11 46.57 111.99 -56.09
CA GLY A 11 47.64 112.32 -57.05
C GLY A 11 48.51 113.53 -56.65
N PRO A 12 49.47 113.97 -57.50
CA PRO A 12 49.17 115.15 -58.34
C PRO A 12 49.95 115.30 -59.68
N ASN A 13 49.36 116.15 -60.54
CA ASN A 13 49.94 117.26 -61.37
C ASN A 13 51.01 117.04 -62.46
N ASP A 14 50.57 117.32 -63.70
CA ASP A 14 50.92 118.48 -64.54
C ASP A 14 52.37 118.93 -64.80
N ALA A 15 52.61 119.15 -66.12
CA ALA A 15 53.22 120.33 -66.75
C ALA A 15 54.58 120.17 -67.47
N LEU A 16 54.51 120.43 -68.79
CA LEU A 16 55.40 121.23 -69.65
C LEU A 16 56.86 120.76 -69.89
N ALA A 17 57.21 120.55 -71.16
CA ALA A 17 57.97 121.54 -71.97
C ALA A 17 58.73 120.93 -73.16
N SER A 18 58.78 121.73 -74.21
CA SER A 18 59.53 121.68 -75.47
C SER A 18 60.98 121.15 -75.46
N ALA A 19 61.40 120.68 -76.65
CA ALA A 19 62.63 121.03 -77.38
C ALA A 19 63.48 119.84 -77.89
N LEU A 20 63.49 119.72 -79.23
CA LEU A 20 64.59 119.34 -80.14
C LEU A 20 65.91 118.78 -79.54
N GLY A 21 66.26 117.53 -79.92
CA GLY A 21 67.61 116.95 -79.82
C GLY A 21 67.62 115.47 -80.20
N PRO A 22 68.65 114.93 -80.88
CA PRO A 22 68.53 113.80 -81.81
C PRO A 22 68.26 112.46 -81.09
N ASN A 23 67.14 111.81 -81.43
CA ASN A 23 66.74 110.55 -80.84
C ASN A 23 67.45 109.38 -81.54
N ASP A 24 68.50 108.83 -80.90
CA ASP A 24 69.11 107.57 -81.32
C ASP A 24 68.13 106.41 -81.12
N HIS A 25 67.45 106.02 -82.20
CA HIS A 25 66.48 104.91 -82.27
C HIS A 25 67.04 103.53 -81.85
N SER A 26 68.34 103.39 -81.59
CA SER A 26 69.00 102.13 -81.19
C SER A 26 68.81 101.78 -79.70
N SER A 27 68.85 102.77 -78.80
CA SER A 27 68.87 102.53 -77.34
C SER A 27 67.48 102.22 -76.76
N ASN A 28 66.43 102.89 -77.26
CA ASN A 28 65.05 102.59 -76.88
C ASN A 28 64.56 101.24 -77.43
N LEU A 29 65.07 100.80 -78.58
CA LEU A 29 64.78 99.47 -79.12
C LEU A 29 65.47 98.36 -78.31
N ALA A 30 66.69 98.62 -77.82
CA ALA A 30 67.42 97.70 -76.93
C ALA A 30 66.76 97.58 -75.55
N ALA A 31 66.32 98.69 -74.95
CA ALA A 31 65.60 98.69 -73.68
C ALA A 31 64.22 98.01 -73.79
N ALA A 32 63.47 98.25 -74.87
CA ALA A 32 62.20 97.57 -75.13
C ALA A 32 62.37 96.06 -75.38
N ARG A 33 63.43 95.65 -76.09
CA ARG A 33 63.78 94.22 -76.28
C ARG A 33 64.21 93.57 -74.98
N ALA A 34 65.01 94.24 -74.16
CA ALA A 34 65.41 93.73 -72.84
C ALA A 34 64.21 93.60 -71.88
N ALA A 35 63.29 94.57 -71.89
CA ALA A 35 62.04 94.51 -71.14
C ALA A 35 61.09 93.40 -71.64
N SER A 36 61.01 93.19 -72.96
CA SER A 36 60.23 92.08 -73.54
C SER A 36 60.82 90.71 -73.21
N VAL A 37 62.15 90.57 -73.25
CA VAL A 37 62.85 89.33 -72.83
C VAL A 37 62.69 89.09 -71.33
N ALA A 38 62.78 90.13 -70.50
CA ALA A 38 62.55 90.02 -69.06
C ALA A 38 61.09 89.68 -68.74
N ALA A 39 60.12 90.26 -69.47
CA ALA A 39 58.70 89.93 -69.32
C ALA A 39 58.38 88.50 -69.76
N GLU A 40 58.94 88.02 -70.87
CA GLU A 40 58.80 86.63 -71.30
C GLU A 40 59.51 85.66 -70.35
N LYS A 41 60.66 86.03 -69.78
CA LYS A 41 61.33 85.25 -68.74
C LYS A 41 60.50 85.16 -67.46
N ALA A 42 59.96 86.28 -66.98
CA ALA A 42 59.08 86.32 -65.81
C ALA A 42 57.78 85.53 -66.05
N LYS A 43 57.23 85.57 -67.27
CA LYS A 43 56.06 84.79 -67.67
C LYS A 43 56.36 83.29 -67.70
N ARG A 44 57.54 82.88 -68.19
CA ARG A 44 58.00 81.49 -68.12
C ARG A 44 58.23 81.04 -66.69
N GLU A 45 58.88 81.85 -65.85
CA GLU A 45 59.09 81.54 -64.43
C GLU A 45 57.77 81.44 -63.66
N ALA A 46 56.79 82.30 -63.95
CA ALA A 46 55.44 82.19 -63.40
C ALA A 46 54.69 80.95 -63.91
N ALA A 47 54.84 80.60 -65.20
CA ALA A 47 54.28 79.39 -65.78
C ALA A 47 54.90 78.11 -65.19
N ASP A 48 56.22 78.10 -64.99
CA ASP A 48 56.95 76.98 -64.38
C ASP A 48 56.61 76.84 -62.89
N LYS A 49 56.47 77.96 -62.17
CA LYS A 49 56.00 77.96 -60.77
C LYS A 49 54.59 77.40 -60.66
N THR A 50 53.65 77.90 -61.48
CA THR A 50 52.27 77.38 -61.48
C THR A 50 52.21 75.91 -61.91
N ALA A 51 52.98 75.49 -62.92
CA ALA A 51 53.09 74.09 -63.31
C ALA A 51 53.66 73.21 -62.19
N SER A 52 54.66 73.71 -61.45
CA SER A 52 55.23 73.00 -60.29
C SER A 52 54.24 72.89 -59.13
N GLU A 53 53.43 73.91 -58.87
CA GLU A 53 52.37 73.93 -57.86
C GLU A 53 51.23 72.97 -58.26
N PHE A 54 50.81 72.96 -59.53
CA PHE A 54 49.83 72.00 -60.04
C PHE A 54 50.34 70.57 -59.95
N LYS A 55 51.62 70.33 -60.27
CA LYS A 55 52.24 68.99 -60.15
C LYS A 55 52.33 68.54 -58.69
N ALA A 56 52.68 69.43 -57.77
CA ALA A 56 52.71 69.14 -56.33
C ALA A 56 51.30 68.89 -55.78
N LYS A 57 50.28 69.63 -56.22
CA LYS A 57 48.89 69.39 -55.86
C LYS A 57 48.41 68.03 -56.39
N ALA A 58 48.67 67.71 -57.66
CA ALA A 58 48.31 66.43 -58.25
C ALA A 58 48.98 65.23 -57.55
N ALA A 59 50.22 65.40 -57.07
CA ALA A 59 50.91 64.38 -56.27
C ALA A 59 50.21 64.15 -54.92
N ARG A 60 49.80 65.22 -54.22
CA ARG A 60 49.03 65.09 -52.97
C ARG A 60 47.66 64.44 -53.19
N ASP A 61 46.94 64.88 -54.22
CA ASP A 61 45.64 64.31 -54.59
C ASP A 61 45.76 62.81 -54.91
N ALA A 62 46.88 62.37 -55.52
CA ALA A 62 47.16 60.96 -55.78
C ALA A 62 47.44 60.15 -54.51
N ASP A 63 48.20 60.71 -53.56
CA ASP A 63 48.48 60.07 -52.27
C ASP A 63 47.22 59.96 -51.38
N ASP A 64 46.39 60.99 -51.35
CA ASP A 64 45.09 60.97 -50.66
C ASP A 64 44.17 59.91 -51.26
N LEU A 65 44.12 59.81 -52.60
CA LEU A 65 43.32 58.81 -53.30
C LEU A 65 43.84 57.39 -53.04
N ALA A 66 45.15 57.20 -52.95
CA ALA A 66 45.75 55.93 -52.57
C ALA A 66 45.39 55.54 -51.12
N THR A 67 45.39 56.51 -50.20
CA THR A 67 44.97 56.32 -48.79
C THR A 67 43.49 55.93 -48.72
N CYS A 68 42.60 56.67 -49.38
CA CYS A 68 41.18 56.32 -49.42
C CYS A 68 40.93 54.93 -50.04
N ARG A 69 41.69 54.55 -51.07
CA ARG A 69 41.59 53.18 -51.65
C ARG A 69 41.98 52.11 -50.64
N ALA A 70 43.05 52.32 -49.87
CA ALA A 70 43.48 51.38 -48.83
C ALA A 70 42.44 51.26 -47.70
N GLU A 71 41.83 52.37 -47.29
CA GLU A 71 40.72 52.39 -46.32
C GLU A 71 39.50 51.62 -46.85
N ILE A 72 39.10 51.83 -48.10
CA ILE A 72 37.98 51.10 -48.72
C ILE A 72 38.23 49.59 -48.73
N VAL A 73 39.46 49.15 -49.03
CA VAL A 73 39.82 47.72 -48.99
C VAL A 73 39.68 47.18 -47.58
N THR A 74 40.16 47.92 -46.57
CA THR A 74 40.07 47.53 -45.16
C THR A 74 38.61 47.45 -44.70
N LEU A 75 37.79 48.45 -45.03
CA LEU A 75 36.36 48.46 -44.69
C LEU A 75 35.60 47.32 -45.38
N LYS A 76 35.96 46.98 -46.62
CA LYS A 76 35.38 45.81 -47.31
C LYS A 76 35.73 44.50 -46.60
N ALA A 77 36.97 44.34 -46.13
CA ALA A 77 37.38 43.16 -45.38
C ALA A 77 36.61 43.05 -44.04
N GLN A 78 36.50 44.15 -43.30
CA GLN A 78 35.73 44.21 -42.06
C GLN A 78 34.24 43.90 -42.28
N LEU A 79 33.65 44.41 -43.38
CA LEU A 79 32.26 44.11 -43.74
C LEU A 79 32.05 42.63 -44.04
N GLN A 80 32.99 42.00 -44.74
CA GLN A 80 32.94 40.56 -45.02
C GLN A 80 33.06 39.73 -43.74
N GLU A 81 33.96 40.10 -42.83
CA GLU A 81 34.10 39.44 -41.53
C GLU A 81 32.83 39.56 -40.69
N ALA A 82 32.26 40.77 -40.58
CA ALA A 82 31.00 41.01 -39.87
C ALA A 82 29.85 40.17 -40.45
N GLN A 83 29.79 40.00 -41.77
CA GLN A 83 28.79 39.17 -42.43
C GLN A 83 28.95 37.68 -42.08
N GLN A 84 30.19 37.18 -42.01
CA GLN A 84 30.45 35.79 -41.62
C GLN A 84 30.08 35.53 -40.14
N LEU A 85 30.41 36.48 -39.26
CA LEU A 85 30.03 36.41 -37.85
C LEU A 85 28.50 36.44 -37.68
N ALA A 86 27.80 37.28 -38.44
CA ALA A 86 26.34 37.33 -38.42
C ALA A 86 25.71 36.01 -38.89
N ASN A 87 26.25 35.40 -39.95
CA ASN A 87 25.78 34.10 -40.45
C ASN A 87 26.01 32.98 -39.42
N THR A 88 27.18 32.96 -38.79
CA THR A 88 27.52 31.97 -37.75
C THR A 88 26.62 32.11 -36.53
N SER A 89 26.42 33.34 -36.04
CA SER A 89 25.53 33.62 -34.91
C SER A 89 24.08 33.24 -35.22
N LYS A 90 23.61 33.48 -36.45
CA LYS A 90 22.28 33.07 -36.90
C LYS A 90 22.12 31.54 -36.89
N ALA A 91 23.13 30.80 -37.35
CA ALA A 91 23.13 29.34 -37.30
C ALA A 91 23.07 28.83 -35.85
N GLN A 92 23.93 29.34 -34.98
CA GLN A 92 23.95 29.01 -33.55
C GLN A 92 22.62 29.33 -32.86
N SER A 93 22.00 30.46 -33.18
CA SER A 93 20.68 30.84 -32.65
C SER A 93 19.58 29.87 -33.10
N SER A 94 19.62 29.41 -34.36
CA SER A 94 18.65 28.42 -34.86
C SER A 94 18.80 27.06 -34.18
N GLU A 95 20.03 26.63 -33.90
CA GLU A 95 20.32 25.40 -33.16
C GLU A 95 19.88 25.49 -31.69
N ALA A 96 20.23 26.60 -31.02
CA ALA A 96 19.78 26.88 -29.66
C ALA A 96 18.24 26.92 -29.54
N ARG A 97 17.56 27.43 -30.56
CA ARG A 97 16.10 27.40 -30.62
C ARG A 97 15.56 25.97 -30.74
N SER A 98 16.11 25.16 -31.64
CA SER A 98 15.69 23.77 -31.81
C SER A 98 15.90 22.94 -30.53
N THR A 99 17.05 23.11 -29.86
CA THR A 99 17.31 22.43 -28.58
C THR A 99 16.33 22.86 -27.48
N THR A 100 15.98 24.15 -27.42
CA THR A 100 14.99 24.67 -26.47
C THR A 100 13.62 24.06 -26.71
N GLU A 101 13.19 23.95 -27.97
CA GLU A 101 11.90 23.33 -28.34
C GLU A 101 11.85 21.85 -27.93
N VAL A 102 12.93 21.09 -28.13
CA VAL A 102 13.04 19.69 -27.69
C VAL A 102 12.98 19.57 -26.17
N LEU A 103 13.71 20.43 -25.44
CA LEU A 103 13.69 20.41 -23.98
C LEU A 103 12.31 20.76 -23.41
N GLN A 104 11.62 21.72 -24.04
CA GLN A 104 10.27 22.10 -23.66
C GLN A 104 9.28 20.93 -23.86
N HIS A 105 9.36 20.24 -25.00
CA HIS A 105 8.55 19.05 -25.25
C HIS A 105 8.81 17.97 -24.18
N ASN A 106 10.08 17.66 -23.91
CA ASN A 106 10.45 16.67 -22.89
C ASN A 106 9.95 17.05 -21.49
N LEU A 107 10.02 18.33 -21.13
CA LEU A 107 9.51 18.82 -19.85
C LEU A 107 7.99 18.65 -19.76
N THR A 108 7.25 18.94 -20.83
CA THR A 108 5.80 18.68 -20.89
C THR A 108 5.49 17.19 -20.74
N THR A 109 6.21 16.32 -21.45
CA THR A 109 6.04 14.86 -21.33
C THR A 109 6.29 14.39 -19.89
N LYS A 110 7.40 14.80 -19.27
CA LYS A 110 7.72 14.43 -17.89
C LYS A 110 6.74 15.01 -16.87
N SER A 111 6.22 16.20 -17.10
CA SER A 111 5.16 16.79 -16.27
C SER A 111 3.89 15.92 -16.31
N ASN A 112 3.50 15.43 -17.48
CA ASN A 112 2.33 14.57 -17.64
C ASN A 112 2.54 13.19 -16.99
N GLU A 113 3.70 12.55 -17.20
CA GLU A 113 4.05 11.29 -16.53
C GLU A 113 3.99 11.42 -15.00
N LEU A 114 4.51 12.53 -14.46
CA LEU A 114 4.49 12.83 -13.04
C LEU A 114 3.05 13.02 -12.52
N ALA A 115 2.18 13.67 -13.29
CA ALA A 115 0.77 13.82 -12.93
C ALA A 115 0.05 12.46 -12.86
N THR A 116 0.30 11.58 -13.84
CA THR A 116 -0.24 10.21 -13.84
C THR A 116 0.25 9.41 -12.63
N ALA A 117 1.56 9.43 -12.36
CA ALA A 117 2.14 8.73 -11.21
C ALA A 117 1.55 9.22 -9.87
N ARG A 118 1.31 10.53 -9.73
CA ARG A 118 0.66 11.10 -8.54
C ARG A 118 -0.78 10.59 -8.37
N ALA A 119 -1.54 10.52 -9.46
CA ALA A 119 -2.91 9.99 -9.42
C ALA A 119 -2.95 8.51 -9.03
N GLU A 120 -1.99 7.72 -9.52
CA GLU A 120 -1.85 6.30 -9.16
C GLU A 120 -1.51 6.13 -7.67
N ILE A 121 -0.59 6.94 -7.14
CA ILE A 121 -0.23 6.93 -5.71
C ILE A 121 -1.45 7.22 -4.83
N GLU A 122 -2.28 8.21 -5.17
CA GLU A 122 -3.49 8.52 -4.39
C GLU A 122 -4.54 7.40 -4.45
N ASN A 123 -4.66 6.73 -5.60
CA ASN A 123 -5.52 5.54 -5.73
C ASN A 123 -5.01 4.40 -4.85
N LEU A 124 -3.71 4.07 -4.92
CA LEU A 124 -3.09 3.04 -4.08
C LEU A 124 -3.23 3.34 -2.59
N LYS A 125 -3.13 4.62 -2.19
CA LYS A 125 -3.32 5.06 -0.81
C LYS A 125 -4.76 4.84 -0.33
N SER A 126 -5.75 5.14 -1.18
CA SER A 126 -7.16 4.88 -0.89
C SER A 126 -7.48 3.39 -0.82
N ASN A 127 -6.87 2.57 -1.69
CA ASN A 127 -7.01 1.12 -1.61
C ASN A 127 -6.36 0.56 -0.34
N SER A 128 -5.18 1.07 0.03
CA SER A 128 -4.48 0.67 1.25
C SER A 128 -5.29 0.98 2.51
N SER A 129 -5.92 2.16 2.58
CA SER A 129 -6.79 2.50 3.72
C SER A 129 -8.04 1.62 3.77
N GLY A 130 -8.67 1.36 2.62
CA GLY A 130 -9.80 0.43 2.51
C GLY A 130 -9.45 -0.99 2.96
N LEU A 131 -8.30 -1.53 2.55
CA LEU A 131 -7.82 -2.83 3.00
C LEU A 131 -7.52 -2.84 4.49
N SER A 132 -6.91 -1.78 5.02
CA SER A 132 -6.63 -1.67 6.46
C SER A 132 -7.91 -1.73 7.29
N ASN A 133 -8.97 -1.02 6.88
CA ASN A 133 -10.26 -1.07 7.57
C ASN A 133 -10.85 -2.48 7.57
N ARG A 134 -10.80 -3.17 6.42
CA ARG A 134 -11.32 -4.53 6.28
C ARG A 134 -10.53 -5.55 7.12
N VAL A 135 -9.23 -5.36 7.27
CA VAL A 135 -8.41 -6.18 8.18
C VAL A 135 -8.82 -5.97 9.64
N SER A 136 -9.06 -4.71 10.05
CA SER A 136 -9.56 -4.41 11.40
C SER A 136 -10.93 -5.05 11.65
N GLU A 137 -11.86 -4.94 10.71
CA GLU A 137 -13.19 -5.55 10.81
C GLU A 137 -13.12 -7.08 10.94
N LEU A 138 -12.32 -7.74 10.09
CA LEU A 138 -12.12 -9.18 10.15
C LEU A 138 -11.45 -9.63 11.45
N SER A 139 -10.54 -8.82 11.99
CA SER A 139 -9.89 -9.10 13.27
C SER A 139 -10.89 -9.06 14.42
N SER A 140 -11.72 -8.01 14.50
CA SER A 140 -12.80 -7.92 15.48
C SER A 140 -13.82 -9.07 15.36
N SER A 141 -14.19 -9.44 14.13
CA SER A 141 -15.10 -10.57 13.88
C SER A 141 -14.50 -11.90 14.34
N LYS A 142 -13.21 -12.11 14.09
CA LYS A 142 -12.48 -13.30 14.57
C LYS A 142 -12.48 -13.38 16.09
N GLU A 143 -12.21 -12.28 16.79
CA GLU A 143 -12.23 -12.23 18.26
C GLU A 143 -13.62 -12.54 18.83
N GLN A 144 -14.67 -12.01 18.20
CA GLN A 144 -16.05 -12.30 18.57
C GLN A 144 -16.40 -13.78 18.39
N LEU A 145 -16.05 -14.37 17.25
CA LEU A 145 -16.27 -15.79 16.97
C LEU A 145 -15.48 -16.69 17.93
N GLN A 146 -14.23 -16.32 18.24
CA GLN A 146 -13.40 -17.04 19.21
C GLN A 146 -14.04 -17.02 20.61
N SER A 147 -14.59 -15.88 21.02
CA SER A 147 -15.28 -15.74 22.30
C SER A 147 -16.55 -16.61 22.36
N GLN A 148 -17.34 -16.63 21.28
CA GLN A 148 -18.52 -17.51 21.17
C GLN A 148 -18.15 -18.99 21.22
N LEU A 149 -17.06 -19.39 20.55
CA LEU A 149 -16.58 -20.77 20.57
C LEU A 149 -16.18 -21.20 21.98
N ASN A 150 -15.45 -20.35 22.70
CA ASN A 150 -15.04 -20.61 24.08
C ASN A 150 -16.27 -20.75 24.99
N GLN A 151 -17.27 -19.87 24.83
CA GLN A 151 -18.52 -19.95 25.59
C GLN A 151 -19.27 -21.26 25.32
N ARG A 152 -19.44 -21.65 24.04
CA ARG A 152 -20.10 -22.90 23.67
C ARG A 152 -19.36 -24.13 24.20
N THR A 153 -18.03 -24.07 24.25
CA THR A 153 -17.20 -25.14 24.82
C THR A 153 -17.45 -25.27 26.32
N ALA A 154 -17.47 -24.15 27.05
CA ALA A 154 -17.76 -24.15 28.49
C ALA A 154 -19.19 -24.64 28.79
N GLU A 155 -20.19 -24.22 28.01
CA GLU A 155 -21.58 -24.69 28.13
C GLU A 155 -21.67 -26.22 27.92
N ARG A 156 -20.98 -26.74 26.91
CA ARG A 156 -20.94 -28.18 26.63
C ARG A 156 -20.32 -28.95 27.80
N ASP A 157 -19.19 -28.50 28.33
CA ASP A 157 -18.47 -29.18 29.40
C ASP A 157 -19.26 -29.16 30.71
N TYR A 158 -19.97 -28.07 30.99
CA TYR A 158 -20.93 -27.97 32.08
C TYR A 158 -22.08 -28.98 31.92
N ASN A 159 -22.72 -28.99 30.75
CA ASN A 159 -23.82 -29.92 30.46
C ASN A 159 -23.40 -31.38 30.55
N TRP A 160 -22.19 -31.70 30.10
CA TRP A 160 -21.63 -33.05 30.20
C TRP A 160 -21.44 -33.48 31.66
N SER A 161 -20.92 -32.58 32.50
CA SER A 161 -20.76 -32.84 33.94
C SER A 161 -22.11 -33.08 34.64
N GLU A 162 -23.11 -32.28 34.30
CA GLU A 162 -24.47 -32.41 34.83
C GLU A 162 -25.14 -33.73 34.38
N LEU A 163 -24.95 -34.15 33.13
CA LEU A 163 -25.40 -35.45 32.63
C LEU A 163 -24.74 -36.60 33.37
N ASN A 164 -23.44 -36.52 33.63
CA ASN A 164 -22.70 -37.54 34.37
C ASN A 164 -23.20 -37.67 35.82
N LYS A 165 -23.50 -36.55 36.47
CA LYS A 165 -24.11 -36.51 37.80
C LYS A 165 -25.47 -37.21 37.82
N ARG A 166 -26.37 -36.84 36.91
CA ARG A 166 -27.71 -37.48 36.80
C ARG A 166 -27.62 -38.97 36.49
N THR A 167 -26.64 -39.38 35.69
CA THR A 167 -26.38 -40.80 35.40
C THR A 167 -25.99 -41.54 36.67
N SER A 168 -25.08 -40.97 37.46
CA SER A 168 -24.64 -41.53 38.75
C SER A 168 -25.80 -41.63 39.76
N GLU A 169 -26.63 -40.59 39.86
CA GLU A 169 -27.83 -40.59 40.72
C GLU A 169 -28.83 -41.67 40.29
N ARG A 170 -29.08 -41.81 38.99
CA ARG A 170 -29.95 -42.86 38.45
C ARG A 170 -29.41 -44.25 38.77
N ASP A 171 -28.11 -44.48 38.62
CA ASP A 171 -27.48 -45.78 38.90
C ASP A 171 -27.53 -46.12 40.41
N HIS A 172 -27.38 -45.10 41.27
CA HIS A 172 -27.59 -45.24 42.71
C HIS A 172 -29.05 -45.62 43.04
N ASN A 173 -30.02 -44.89 42.50
CA ASN A 173 -31.45 -45.17 42.69
C ASN A 173 -31.82 -46.57 42.19
N TRP A 174 -31.26 -47.00 41.04
CA TRP A 174 -31.47 -48.34 40.52
C TRP A 174 -30.96 -49.40 41.49
N SER A 175 -29.76 -49.22 42.05
CA SER A 175 -29.19 -50.13 43.04
C SER A 175 -30.05 -50.20 44.32
N GLU A 176 -30.56 -49.06 44.80
CA GLU A 176 -31.46 -49.01 45.95
C GLU A 176 -32.79 -49.73 45.67
N LEU A 177 -33.37 -49.55 44.47
CA LEU A 177 -34.58 -50.28 44.06
C LEU A 177 -34.34 -51.80 43.99
N GLN A 178 -33.19 -52.23 43.49
CA GLN A 178 -32.82 -53.65 43.47
C GLN A 178 -32.68 -54.22 44.88
N GLN A 179 -32.07 -53.47 45.80
CA GLN A 179 -31.99 -53.86 47.20
C GLN A 179 -33.37 -53.99 47.84
N ARG A 180 -34.22 -52.97 47.73
CA ARG A 180 -35.60 -53.01 48.27
C ARG A 180 -36.43 -54.14 47.69
N THR A 181 -36.27 -54.42 46.39
CA THR A 181 -36.95 -55.54 45.73
C THR A 181 -36.49 -56.88 46.32
N SER A 182 -35.18 -57.03 46.57
CA SER A 182 -34.62 -58.23 47.20
C SER A 182 -35.06 -58.41 48.66
N GLU A 183 -35.18 -57.31 49.41
CA GLU A 183 -35.69 -57.32 50.79
C GLU A 183 -37.17 -57.75 50.83
N LEU A 184 -38.00 -57.25 49.92
CA LEU A 184 -39.40 -57.67 49.79
C LEU A 184 -39.54 -59.15 49.39
N ASP A 185 -38.64 -59.66 48.54
CA ASP A 185 -38.67 -61.05 48.07
C ASP A 185 -38.26 -62.08 49.15
N ASN A 186 -37.43 -61.64 50.11
CA ASN A 186 -36.94 -62.49 51.22
C ASN A 186 -37.70 -62.32 52.54
N GLY A 187 -38.41 -61.21 52.75
CA GLY A 187 -38.99 -60.86 54.06
C GLY A 187 -40.35 -61.51 54.37
N ASP A 188 -41.22 -61.66 53.38
CA ASP A 188 -42.65 -61.94 53.61
C ASP A 188 -43.01 -63.40 53.30
N VAL A 189 -42.67 -64.30 54.23
CA VAL A 189 -43.12 -65.70 54.19
C VAL A 189 -44.29 -65.90 55.15
N THR A 190 -45.48 -66.12 54.60
CA THR A 190 -46.67 -66.44 55.39
C THR A 190 -47.09 -67.89 55.16
N VAL A 191 -47.23 -68.66 56.23
CA VAL A 191 -47.75 -70.04 56.14
C VAL A 191 -49.27 -69.97 56.01
N ARG A 192 -49.82 -70.63 55.00
CA ARG A 192 -51.26 -70.72 54.76
C ARG A 192 -51.86 -72.04 55.22
N GLN A 193 -51.10 -73.13 55.09
CA GLN A 193 -51.59 -74.46 55.44
C GLN A 193 -50.42 -75.38 55.77
N ILE A 194 -50.54 -76.17 56.83
CA ILE A 194 -49.63 -77.26 57.15
C ILE A 194 -50.49 -78.44 57.56
N THR A 195 -50.34 -79.57 56.87
CA THR A 195 -51.00 -80.82 57.21
C THR A 195 -50.00 -81.96 57.17
N TRP A 196 -50.15 -82.91 58.08
CA TRP A 196 -49.33 -84.13 58.14
C TRP A 196 -50.18 -85.28 58.67
N GLY A 197 -50.27 -86.37 57.90
CA GLY A 197 -51.02 -87.58 58.27
C GLY A 197 -52.48 -87.30 58.66
N GLY A 198 -53.13 -86.33 58.00
CA GLY A 198 -54.51 -85.92 58.28
C GLY A 198 -54.70 -84.90 59.40
N ARG A 199 -53.64 -84.54 60.15
CA ARG A 199 -53.71 -83.49 61.17
C ARG A 199 -53.39 -82.12 60.57
N ASP A 200 -54.22 -81.13 60.88
CA ASP A 200 -53.92 -79.72 60.62
C ASP A 200 -52.96 -79.18 61.68
N LEU A 201 -51.79 -78.73 61.23
CA LEU A 201 -50.70 -78.17 62.04
C LEU A 201 -50.49 -76.68 61.72
N THR A 202 -51.38 -76.06 60.95
CA THR A 202 -51.24 -74.66 60.49
C THR A 202 -51.10 -73.68 61.66
N ASN A 203 -51.82 -73.95 62.76
CA ASN A 203 -51.82 -73.11 63.96
C ASN A 203 -50.78 -73.54 65.02
N ASP A 204 -49.98 -74.58 64.76
CA ASP A 204 -48.88 -74.96 65.66
C ASP A 204 -47.74 -73.95 65.48
N GLY A 205 -47.55 -73.07 66.47
CA GLY A 205 -46.55 -72.00 66.40
C GLY A 205 -45.12 -72.49 66.22
N ASN A 206 -44.78 -73.70 66.68
CA ASN A 206 -43.43 -74.25 66.55
C ASN A 206 -43.22 -74.83 65.14
N ILE A 207 -44.19 -75.59 64.63
CA ILE A 207 -44.12 -76.15 63.27
C ILE A 207 -44.23 -75.04 62.21
N ALA A 208 -45.14 -74.08 62.38
CA ALA A 208 -45.26 -72.93 61.49
C ALA A 208 -43.96 -72.11 61.43
N ARG A 209 -43.28 -71.93 62.57
CA ARG A 209 -41.96 -71.26 62.61
C ARG A 209 -40.88 -72.05 61.85
N LYS A 210 -40.76 -73.36 62.08
CA LYS A 210 -39.81 -74.23 61.36
C LYS A 210 -40.04 -74.20 59.84
N VAL A 211 -41.30 -74.25 59.42
CA VAL A 211 -41.68 -74.16 58.00
C VAL A 211 -41.32 -72.79 57.42
N LYS A 212 -41.65 -71.68 58.11
CA LYS A 212 -41.28 -70.33 57.67
C LYS A 212 -39.77 -70.17 57.47
N GLU A 213 -38.97 -70.69 58.40
CA GLU A 213 -37.51 -70.61 58.36
C GLU A 213 -36.93 -71.40 57.18
N ARG A 214 -37.41 -72.63 56.96
CA ARG A 214 -37.02 -73.46 55.82
C ARG A 214 -37.35 -72.80 54.48
N VAL A 215 -38.57 -72.29 54.35
CA VAL A 215 -39.04 -71.59 53.14
C VAL A 215 -38.22 -70.33 52.88
N ARG A 216 -37.95 -69.52 53.91
CA ARG A 216 -37.14 -68.29 53.80
C ARG A 216 -35.73 -68.60 53.28
N ASN A 217 -35.14 -69.70 53.74
CA ASN A 217 -33.80 -70.11 53.34
C ASN A 217 -33.77 -70.94 52.03
N GLY A 218 -34.92 -71.15 51.38
CA GLY A 218 -35.01 -72.00 50.18
C GLY A 218 -34.71 -73.48 50.44
N TRP A 219 -34.81 -73.92 51.70
CA TRP A 219 -34.59 -75.30 52.10
C TRP A 219 -35.87 -76.13 51.94
N GLY A 220 -35.76 -77.33 51.35
CA GLY A 220 -36.88 -78.27 51.29
C GLY A 220 -37.45 -78.62 52.68
N ILE A 221 -38.77 -78.87 52.75
CA ILE A 221 -39.43 -79.36 53.96
C ILE A 221 -39.20 -80.88 54.03
N PRO A 222 -38.56 -81.39 55.11
CA PRO A 222 -38.44 -82.82 55.31
C PRO A 222 -39.76 -83.36 55.86
N PHE A 223 -40.53 -84.01 55.01
CA PHE A 223 -41.81 -84.61 55.39
C PHE A 223 -41.60 -85.86 56.25
N SER A 224 -41.46 -85.67 57.57
CA SER A 224 -41.13 -86.71 58.54
C SER A 224 -41.78 -86.45 59.89
N ASN A 225 -42.00 -87.52 60.67
CA ASN A 225 -42.54 -87.43 62.03
C ASN A 225 -41.70 -86.53 62.93
N ASP A 226 -40.36 -86.60 62.83
CA ASP A 226 -39.44 -85.81 63.65
C ASP A 226 -39.55 -84.30 63.35
N PHE A 227 -39.76 -83.95 62.08
CA PHE A 227 -39.94 -82.55 61.68
C PHE A 227 -41.25 -81.98 62.22
N PHE A 228 -42.35 -82.72 62.05
CA PHE A 228 -43.69 -82.33 62.48
C PHE A 228 -43.97 -82.59 63.98
N GLY A 229 -43.03 -83.21 64.69
CA GLY A 229 -43.12 -83.48 66.13
C GLY A 229 -44.26 -84.41 66.52
N CYS A 230 -44.86 -85.13 65.57
CA CYS A 230 -45.97 -86.02 65.82
C CYS A 230 -46.01 -87.18 64.81
N ASP A 231 -46.49 -88.33 65.31
CA ASP A 231 -46.92 -89.45 64.48
C ASP A 231 -48.45 -89.59 64.63
N PRO A 232 -49.24 -88.90 63.78
CA PRO A 232 -50.69 -88.89 63.93
C PRO A 232 -51.35 -90.22 63.56
N GLN A 233 -50.66 -91.09 62.82
CA GLN A 233 -51.16 -92.41 62.43
C GLN A 233 -49.98 -93.40 62.33
N PRO A 234 -49.58 -94.01 63.46
CA PRO A 234 -48.48 -94.97 63.47
C PRO A 234 -48.79 -96.19 62.61
N GLY A 235 -47.87 -96.55 61.71
CA GLY A 235 -47.99 -97.73 60.85
C GLY A 235 -48.84 -97.56 59.59
N THR A 236 -49.35 -96.36 59.30
CA THR A 236 -50.04 -96.05 58.03
C THR A 236 -49.26 -95.05 57.19
N LYS A 237 -49.55 -95.01 55.89
CA LYS A 237 -48.97 -94.04 54.96
C LYS A 237 -49.39 -92.62 55.33
N LYS A 238 -48.45 -91.69 55.31
CA LYS A 238 -48.72 -90.28 55.56
C LYS A 238 -48.70 -89.47 54.28
N TRP A 239 -49.60 -88.51 54.24
CA TRP A 239 -49.62 -87.43 53.27
C TRP A 239 -49.34 -86.12 54.00
N GLY A 240 -48.59 -85.24 53.37
CA GLY A 240 -48.28 -83.93 53.92
C GLY A 240 -48.49 -82.84 52.88
N VAL A 241 -49.10 -81.74 53.29
CA VAL A 241 -49.26 -80.54 52.45
C VAL A 241 -48.78 -79.34 53.24
N VAL A 242 -47.86 -78.58 52.65
CA VAL A 242 -47.42 -77.30 53.16
C VAL A 242 -47.67 -76.25 52.10
N ARG A 243 -48.52 -75.27 52.38
CA ARG A 243 -48.76 -74.10 51.52
C ARG A 243 -48.30 -72.84 52.21
N PHE A 244 -47.59 -72.01 51.49
CA PHE A 244 -47.06 -70.74 51.98
C PHE A 244 -47.14 -69.68 50.90
N CYS A 245 -47.11 -68.41 51.28
CA CYS A 245 -46.84 -67.33 50.36
C CYS A 245 -45.39 -66.89 50.52
N ARG A 246 -44.70 -66.70 49.41
CA ARG A 246 -43.44 -65.97 49.32
C ARG A 246 -43.62 -64.89 48.25
N SER A 247 -43.25 -63.65 48.56
CA SER A 247 -43.30 -62.56 47.56
C SER A 247 -44.68 -62.35 46.94
N ARG A 248 -45.73 -62.50 47.76
CA ARG A 248 -47.15 -62.45 47.36
C ARG A 248 -47.60 -63.53 46.36
N LYS A 249 -46.77 -64.52 46.04
CA LYS A 249 -47.16 -65.73 45.29
C LYS A 249 -47.43 -66.87 46.27
N VAL A 250 -48.49 -67.64 46.01
CA VAL A 250 -48.80 -68.86 46.77
C VAL A 250 -48.01 -70.01 46.16
N GLU A 251 -47.18 -70.63 46.97
CA GLU A 251 -46.44 -71.85 46.64
C GLU A 251 -46.86 -72.97 47.60
N GLY A 252 -46.63 -74.21 47.19
CA GLY A 252 -46.95 -75.35 48.03
C GLY A 252 -46.13 -76.59 47.69
N TRP A 253 -45.85 -77.38 48.71
CA TRP A 253 -45.22 -78.68 48.58
C TRP A 253 -46.18 -79.75 49.11
N GLU A 254 -46.34 -80.80 48.32
CA GLU A 254 -47.17 -81.95 48.64
C GLU A 254 -46.28 -83.19 48.63
N TYR A 255 -46.48 -84.05 49.61
CA TYR A 255 -45.70 -85.28 49.77
C TYR A 255 -46.64 -86.44 50.08
N GLU A 256 -46.40 -87.56 49.43
CA GLU A 256 -47.05 -88.83 49.69
C GLU A 256 -45.98 -89.88 50.00
N GLU A 257 -46.10 -90.51 51.17
CA GLU A 257 -45.21 -91.58 51.58
C GLU A 257 -45.43 -92.82 50.68
N LYS A 258 -44.45 -93.11 49.82
CA LYS A 258 -44.49 -94.30 48.96
C LYS A 258 -44.52 -95.54 49.84
N SER A 259 -45.40 -96.50 49.50
CA SER A 259 -45.44 -97.81 50.15
C SER A 259 -44.09 -98.48 50.03
N SER A 260 -43.37 -98.60 51.14
CA SER A 260 -42.39 -99.65 51.32
C SER A 260 -43.18 -100.95 51.40
N VAL A 261 -43.24 -101.68 50.29
CA VAL A 261 -43.61 -103.10 50.30
C VAL A 261 -42.50 -103.80 51.11
N PRO A 262 -42.85 -104.67 52.07
CA PRO A 262 -41.92 -105.18 53.09
C PRO A 262 -40.66 -105.84 52.54
#